data_AF-A0AB33WII5-F1
#
_entry.id   AF-A0AB33WII5-F1
#
_cell.length_a   1.000
_cell.length_b   1.000
_cell.length_c   1.000
_cell.angle_alpha   90.00
_cell.angle_beta   90.00
_cell.angle_gamma   90.00
#
_symmetry.space_group_name_H-M   'P 1'
#
loop_
_entity.id
_entity.type
_entity.pdbx_description
1 polymer ?
#
loop_
_entity_poly.entity_id
_entity_poly.type
_entity_poly.pdbx_seq_one_letter_code
_entity_poly.pdbx_strand_id
1 'polypeptide(L)'
;MPYSFTAGIVALTLATFASANTQSSSDGATLVGVDNFIRAESDLYMGKRVASGGFGRFVHSREPVPIDAQDVIRMNRDTLYSSAVFDLDAGPVTITLPEAGERFMSMQVVNEDHYVTAVVYGAGRHTLTKEDIGTRYIFVAVRMFFDPTDREDLEQVHGLQDAIKVSQAKPGAFAVPKWDQASQKKMRDALAVLGSTIPNYNQSFGPKGGVDPIHHLIGTATGWGGNPSKDAIYLGGVIPQNDGKTVYRLKVGHVPVNSFWSVSVYNADGYFQKTHMTPIR
;
A
#
# COMPACT_ATOMS: atom_id res chain seq x y z
N MET A 1 -17.87 78.17 8.86
CA MET A 1 -18.60 77.03 8.27
C MET A 1 -17.93 75.74 8.72
N PRO A 2 -18.52 74.95 9.63
CA PRO A 2 -17.99 73.63 9.95
C PRO A 2 -18.55 72.61 8.95
N TYR A 3 -17.67 71.85 8.31
CA TYR A 3 -18.03 70.70 7.49
C TYR A 3 -18.16 69.47 8.41
N SER A 4 -19.38 68.93 8.48
CA SER A 4 -19.68 67.66 9.13
C SER A 4 -19.08 66.49 8.33
N PHE A 5 -18.25 65.68 8.98
CA PHE A 5 -17.87 64.36 8.49
C PHE A 5 -18.83 63.32 9.08
N THR A 6 -19.70 62.76 8.24
CA THR A 6 -20.54 61.61 8.60
C THR A 6 -19.76 60.34 8.27
N ALA A 7 -19.23 59.67 9.29
CA ALA A 7 -18.63 58.35 9.14
C ALA A 7 -19.73 57.29 9.01
N GLY A 8 -19.87 56.71 7.80
CA GLY A 8 -20.74 55.55 7.57
C GLY A 8 -20.02 54.27 8.01
N ILE A 9 -20.50 53.65 9.08
CA ILE A 9 -20.04 52.34 9.54
C ILE A 9 -20.57 51.28 8.55
N VAL A 10 -19.67 50.64 7.82
CA VAL A 10 -19.95 49.40 7.07
C VAL A 10 -19.92 48.25 8.07
N ALA A 11 -21.09 47.73 8.43
CA ALA A 11 -21.21 46.54 9.25
C ALA A 11 -20.83 45.31 8.39
N LEU A 12 -19.62 44.79 8.62
CA LEU A 12 -19.17 43.53 8.05
C LEU A 12 -19.82 42.38 8.83
N THR A 13 -20.87 41.78 8.28
CA THR A 13 -21.46 40.54 8.82
C THR A 13 -20.49 39.40 8.58
N LEU A 14 -19.69 39.04 9.60
CA LEU A 14 -19.01 37.75 9.65
C LEU A 14 -20.06 36.64 9.71
N ALA A 15 -20.33 36.00 8.57
CA ALA A 15 -20.97 34.70 8.56
C ALA A 15 -19.99 33.69 9.17
N THR A 16 -20.24 33.31 10.42
CA THR A 16 -19.56 32.18 11.06
C THR A 16 -19.97 30.91 10.33
N PHE A 17 -19.11 30.42 9.43
CA PHE A 17 -19.18 29.04 8.96
C PHE A 17 -18.81 28.13 10.13
N ALA A 18 -19.80 27.78 10.95
CA ALA A 18 -19.70 26.66 11.86
C ALA A 18 -19.61 25.39 11.00
N SER A 19 -18.40 24.93 10.69
CA SER A 19 -18.17 23.58 10.18
C SER A 19 -18.41 22.58 11.30
N ALA A 20 -19.68 22.41 11.69
CA ALA A 20 -20.12 21.29 12.51
C ALA A 20 -20.52 20.13 11.58
N ASN A 21 -19.53 19.49 10.95
CA ASN A 21 -19.71 18.16 10.38
C ASN A 21 -19.35 17.10 11.43
N THR A 22 -19.98 17.17 12.60
CA THR A 22 -20.20 15.97 13.42
C THR A 22 -21.41 15.25 12.84
N GLN A 23 -21.24 14.67 11.65
CA GLN A 23 -22.13 13.60 11.23
C GLN A 23 -21.81 12.40 12.13
N SER A 24 -22.80 11.97 12.91
CA SER A 24 -22.72 10.73 13.66
C SER A 24 -22.86 9.56 12.69
N SER A 25 -21.97 8.57 12.80
CA SER A 25 -22.26 7.25 12.25
C SER A 25 -23.39 6.62 13.08
N SER A 26 -24.26 5.84 12.45
CA SER A 26 -25.44 5.26 13.10
C SER A 26 -25.11 4.13 14.09
N ASP A 27 -23.83 3.79 14.30
CA ASP A 27 -23.45 2.48 14.86
C ASP A 27 -22.16 2.50 15.71
N GLY A 28 -21.79 3.68 16.23
CA GLY A 28 -20.55 3.89 17.01
C GLY A 28 -19.25 3.76 16.21
N ALA A 29 -19.36 3.67 14.87
CA ALA A 29 -18.22 3.62 13.97
C ALA A 29 -17.58 5.02 13.80
N THR A 30 -16.27 5.11 13.64
CA THR A 30 -15.60 6.39 13.35
C THR A 30 -15.77 6.74 11.88
N LEU A 31 -16.33 7.91 11.57
CA LEU A 31 -16.41 8.39 10.20
C LEU A 31 -15.01 8.61 9.61
N VAL A 32 -14.85 8.23 8.34
CA VAL A 32 -13.61 8.40 7.59
C VAL A 32 -13.72 9.62 6.68
N GLY A 33 -12.79 10.56 6.87
CA GLY A 33 -12.59 11.75 6.06
C GLY A 33 -11.13 11.88 5.64
N VAL A 34 -10.77 13.00 5.04
CA VAL A 34 -9.41 13.22 4.50
C VAL A 34 -8.32 13.08 5.57
N ASP A 35 -8.57 13.54 6.79
CA ASP A 35 -7.57 13.60 7.86
C ASP A 35 -7.22 12.25 8.49
N ASN A 36 -8.13 11.27 8.41
CA ASN A 36 -7.95 9.94 9.02
C ASN A 36 -8.01 8.79 8.00
N PHE A 37 -8.19 9.10 6.70
CA PHE A 37 -8.29 8.10 5.66
C PHE A 37 -7.08 7.17 5.61
N ILE A 38 -5.86 7.72 5.68
CA ILE A 38 -4.62 6.93 5.60
C ILE A 38 -4.57 5.85 6.69
N ARG A 39 -4.99 6.22 7.91
CA ARG A 39 -5.03 5.32 9.05
C ARG A 39 -6.11 4.26 8.87
N ALA A 40 -7.34 4.67 8.52
CA ALA A 40 -8.44 3.75 8.27
C ALA A 40 -8.14 2.74 7.16
N GLU A 41 -7.46 3.20 6.11
CA GLU A 41 -7.07 2.37 4.97
C GLU A 41 -5.97 1.37 5.34
N SER A 42 -4.96 1.80 6.12
CA SER A 42 -3.93 0.90 6.62
C SER A 42 -4.48 -0.13 7.60
N ASP A 43 -5.35 0.28 8.51
CA ASP A 43 -6.02 -0.63 9.45
C ASP A 43 -6.86 -1.69 8.73
N LEU A 44 -7.52 -1.32 7.62
CA LEU A 44 -8.25 -2.27 6.78
C LEU A 44 -7.33 -3.34 6.20
N TYR A 45 -6.21 -2.96 5.56
CA TYR A 45 -5.29 -3.92 4.95
C TYR A 45 -4.54 -4.76 5.98
N MET A 46 -4.08 -4.15 7.08
CA MET A 46 -3.50 -4.89 8.20
C MET A 46 -4.54 -5.84 8.80
N GLY A 47 -5.78 -5.42 8.97
CA GLY A 47 -6.89 -6.25 9.44
C GLY A 47 -7.17 -7.45 8.55
N LYS A 48 -7.17 -7.27 7.22
CA LYS A 48 -7.25 -8.40 6.26
C LYS A 48 -6.10 -9.39 6.45
N ARG A 49 -4.87 -8.89 6.65
CA ARG A 49 -3.71 -9.75 6.88
C ARG A 49 -3.81 -10.50 8.22
N VAL A 50 -4.28 -9.85 9.27
CA VAL A 50 -4.52 -10.44 10.58
C VAL A 50 -5.60 -11.52 10.50
N ALA A 51 -6.72 -11.24 9.83
CA ALA A 51 -7.83 -12.18 9.67
C ALA A 51 -7.44 -13.46 8.92
N SER A 52 -6.45 -13.37 8.04
CA SER A 52 -5.87 -14.49 7.30
C SER A 52 -4.67 -15.13 8.02
N GLY A 53 -4.48 -14.85 9.32
CA GLY A 53 -3.52 -15.53 10.19
C GLY A 53 -2.13 -14.89 10.25
N GLY A 54 -1.94 -13.69 9.67
CA GLY A 54 -0.65 -13.01 9.61
C GLY A 54 -0.31 -12.11 10.79
N PHE A 55 -0.86 -12.35 11.98
CA PHE A 55 -0.52 -11.57 13.17
C PHE A 55 0.60 -12.24 13.98
N GLY A 56 1.70 -11.53 14.21
CA GLY A 56 2.87 -12.04 14.93
C GLY A 56 3.66 -13.12 14.18
N ARG A 57 3.28 -13.45 12.95
CA ARG A 57 3.94 -14.46 12.10
C ARG A 57 3.70 -14.18 10.62
N PHE A 58 4.60 -14.67 9.77
CA PHE A 58 4.42 -14.59 8.33
C PHE A 58 3.37 -15.59 7.84
N VAL A 59 2.56 -15.13 6.88
CA VAL A 59 1.80 -15.98 5.96
C VAL A 59 2.46 -15.91 4.60
N HIS A 60 2.74 -17.07 4.03
CA HIS A 60 3.42 -17.23 2.75
C HIS A 60 2.42 -17.50 1.64
N SER A 61 2.39 -16.66 0.62
CA SER A 61 1.76 -17.00 -0.65
C SER A 61 2.66 -17.98 -1.37
N ARG A 62 2.19 -19.23 -1.49
CA ARG A 62 2.91 -20.32 -2.18
C ARG A 62 2.71 -20.35 -3.68
N GLU A 63 1.69 -19.63 -4.14
CA GLU A 63 1.36 -19.47 -5.55
C GLU A 63 1.27 -17.97 -5.86
N PRO A 64 1.48 -17.57 -7.13
CA PRO A 64 1.15 -16.22 -7.56
C PRO A 64 -0.31 -15.89 -7.21
N VAL A 65 -0.56 -14.61 -6.96
CA VAL A 65 -1.88 -14.09 -6.60
C VAL A 65 -2.96 -14.67 -7.52
N PRO A 66 -3.90 -15.47 -6.97
CA PRO A 66 -5.00 -16.02 -7.75
C PRO A 66 -5.88 -14.89 -8.29
N ILE A 67 -6.44 -15.07 -9.48
CA ILE A 67 -7.27 -14.05 -10.13
C ILE A 67 -8.53 -13.76 -9.30
N ASP A 68 -9.02 -14.74 -8.55
CA ASP A 68 -10.21 -14.68 -7.70
C ASP A 68 -9.92 -14.35 -6.23
N ALA A 69 -8.65 -14.19 -5.84
CA ALA A 69 -8.24 -13.89 -4.45
C ALA A 69 -7.19 -12.76 -4.41
N GLN A 70 -7.64 -11.53 -4.68
CA GLN A 70 -6.80 -10.32 -4.73
C GLN A 70 -7.16 -9.37 -3.59
N ASP A 71 -6.43 -9.44 -2.48
CA ASP A 71 -6.75 -8.67 -1.27
C ASP A 71 -6.36 -7.20 -1.33
N VAL A 72 -5.41 -6.87 -2.22
CA VAL A 72 -4.85 -5.53 -2.47
C VAL A 72 -5.04 -5.16 -3.94
N ILE A 73 -5.28 -3.89 -4.21
CA ILE A 73 -5.38 -3.37 -5.58
C ILE A 73 -4.01 -3.43 -6.28
N ARG A 74 -3.97 -3.81 -7.56
CA ARG A 74 -2.75 -3.88 -8.41
C ARG A 74 -1.63 -4.74 -7.83
N MET A 75 -1.96 -5.91 -7.27
CA MET A 75 -0.94 -6.83 -6.77
C MET A 75 0.01 -7.31 -7.88
N ASN A 76 1.27 -7.52 -7.51
CA ASN A 76 2.26 -8.11 -8.41
C ASN A 76 2.06 -9.63 -8.52
N ARG A 77 2.30 -10.20 -9.71
CA ARG A 77 2.37 -11.66 -9.94
C ARG A 77 3.78 -12.17 -10.28
N ASP A 78 4.78 -11.29 -10.36
CA ASP A 78 6.18 -11.65 -10.63
C ASP A 78 6.96 -12.04 -9.36
N THR A 79 6.37 -11.80 -8.17
CA THR A 79 6.98 -12.12 -6.88
C THR A 79 6.02 -12.90 -6.00
N LEU A 80 6.53 -13.89 -5.28
CA LEU A 80 5.83 -14.47 -4.14
C LEU A 80 6.00 -13.61 -2.91
N TYR A 81 4.92 -13.50 -2.14
CA TYR A 81 4.84 -12.66 -0.95
C TYR A 81 4.88 -13.50 0.33
N SER A 82 5.63 -13.03 1.32
CA SER A 82 5.42 -13.39 2.72
C SER A 82 5.02 -12.12 3.46
N SER A 83 3.89 -12.13 4.17
CA SER A 83 3.43 -10.91 4.87
C SER A 83 3.01 -11.17 6.31
N ALA A 84 3.23 -10.18 7.16
CA ALA A 84 2.90 -10.22 8.58
C ALA A 84 2.52 -8.82 9.10
N VAL A 85 1.76 -8.80 10.19
CA VAL A 85 1.49 -7.63 11.02
C VAL A 85 2.06 -7.88 12.42
N PHE A 86 2.79 -6.90 12.96
CA PHE A 86 3.38 -6.97 14.30
C PHE A 86 2.91 -5.82 15.16
N ASP A 87 2.73 -6.08 16.46
CA ASP A 87 2.40 -5.08 17.48
C ASP A 87 3.67 -4.68 18.24
N LEU A 88 4.16 -3.47 18.01
CA LEU A 88 5.39 -2.95 18.62
C LEU A 88 5.18 -2.45 20.06
N ASP A 89 3.93 -2.28 20.52
CA ASP A 89 3.65 -2.10 21.96
C ASP A 89 3.90 -3.39 22.75
N ALA A 90 3.89 -4.54 22.06
CA ALA A 90 4.20 -5.83 22.63
C ALA A 90 5.72 -6.05 22.82
N GLY A 91 6.54 -5.16 22.25
CA GLY A 91 8.00 -5.18 22.27
C GLY A 91 8.59 -5.17 20.85
N PRO A 92 9.92 -4.98 20.72
CA PRO A 92 10.59 -5.00 19.42
C PRO A 92 10.47 -6.37 18.75
N VAL A 93 10.37 -6.38 17.42
CA VAL A 93 10.36 -7.60 16.61
C VAL A 93 11.67 -7.71 15.84
N THR A 94 12.30 -8.89 15.87
CA THR A 94 13.46 -9.20 15.04
C THR A 94 13.05 -10.15 13.92
N ILE A 95 13.31 -9.75 12.68
CA ILE A 95 13.08 -10.55 11.47
C ILE A 95 14.43 -10.97 10.92
N THR A 96 14.60 -12.27 10.66
CA THR A 96 15.82 -12.82 10.04
C THR A 96 15.50 -13.27 8.63
N LEU A 97 16.12 -12.63 7.63
CA LEU A 97 16.03 -13.00 6.23
C LEU A 97 17.11 -14.04 5.88
N PRO A 98 16.78 -15.08 5.10
CA PRO A 98 17.74 -16.10 4.69
C PRO A 98 18.68 -15.61 3.59
N GLU A 99 19.75 -16.36 3.33
CA GLU A 99 20.58 -16.17 2.14
C GLU A 99 19.82 -16.60 0.89
N ALA A 100 19.54 -15.63 0.00
CA ALA A 100 18.83 -15.85 -1.25
C ALA A 100 19.76 -15.92 -2.49
N GLY A 101 21.08 -15.82 -2.28
CA GLY A 101 22.06 -15.75 -3.38
C GLY A 101 21.81 -14.54 -4.28
N GLU A 102 21.80 -14.75 -5.59
CA GLU A 102 21.53 -13.71 -6.59
C GLU A 102 20.03 -13.41 -6.79
N ARG A 103 19.14 -14.21 -6.18
CA ARG A 103 17.69 -14.03 -6.33
C ARG A 103 17.25 -12.71 -5.70
N PHE A 104 16.40 -11.97 -6.41
CA PHE A 104 15.78 -10.79 -5.84
C PHE A 104 14.92 -11.18 -4.63
N MET A 105 15.30 -10.65 -3.46
CA MET A 105 14.53 -10.70 -2.23
C MET A 105 14.57 -9.31 -1.59
N SER A 106 13.40 -8.77 -1.26
CA SER A 106 13.28 -7.52 -0.51
C SER A 106 12.29 -7.64 0.63
N MET A 107 12.59 -7.00 1.76
CA MET A 107 11.67 -6.82 2.88
C MET A 107 11.29 -5.35 2.97
N GLN A 108 10.01 -5.06 2.80
CA GLN A 108 9.44 -3.74 3.00
C GLN A 108 8.72 -3.66 4.34
N VAL A 109 8.94 -2.58 5.07
CA VAL A 109 8.24 -2.26 6.32
C VAL A 109 7.37 -1.02 6.10
N VAL A 110 6.07 -1.15 6.40
CA VAL A 110 5.07 -0.10 6.26
C VAL A 110 4.41 0.12 7.61
N ASN A 111 4.37 1.37 8.06
CA ASN A 111 3.75 1.74 9.34
C ASN A 111 2.24 2.04 9.16
N GLU A 112 1.52 2.26 10.26
CA GLU A 112 0.06 2.49 10.20
C GLU A 112 -0.34 3.82 9.51
N ASP A 113 0.61 4.73 9.37
CA ASP A 113 0.43 5.97 8.61
C ASP A 113 0.87 5.80 7.13
N HIS A 114 0.99 4.54 6.68
CA HIS A 114 1.35 4.11 5.34
C HIS A 114 2.72 4.61 4.82
N TYR A 115 3.59 5.09 5.70
CA TYR A 115 4.97 5.39 5.33
C TYR A 115 5.78 4.10 5.20
N VAL A 116 6.64 4.06 4.18
CA VAL A 116 7.63 2.99 4.01
C VAL A 116 8.84 3.36 4.85
N THR A 117 8.96 2.75 6.03
CA THR A 117 10.02 3.07 6.99
C THR A 117 11.34 2.39 6.67
N ALA A 118 11.30 1.25 5.97
CA ALA A 118 12.48 0.55 5.49
C ALA A 118 12.17 -0.29 4.24
N VAL A 119 13.17 -0.39 3.35
CA VAL A 119 13.27 -1.43 2.32
C VAL A 119 14.66 -2.05 2.47
N VAL A 120 14.69 -3.34 2.78
CA VAL A 120 15.90 -4.10 3.07
C VAL A 120 16.12 -5.13 1.97
N TYR A 121 17.37 -5.28 1.56
CA TYR A 121 17.82 -6.28 0.58
C TYR A 121 18.90 -7.16 1.20
N GLY A 122 18.97 -8.41 0.76
CA GLY A 122 19.93 -9.40 1.27
C GLY A 122 19.49 -10.07 2.56
N ALA A 123 20.33 -10.97 3.04
CA ALA A 123 20.12 -11.71 4.29
C ALA A 123 20.47 -10.88 5.52
N GLY A 124 20.04 -11.35 6.69
CA GLY A 124 20.47 -10.78 7.96
C GLY A 124 19.36 -10.63 8.98
N ARG A 125 19.73 -10.10 10.14
CA ARG A 125 18.83 -9.85 11.28
C ARG A 125 18.47 -8.38 11.34
N HIS A 126 17.18 -8.07 11.34
CA HIS A 126 16.65 -6.72 11.36
C HIS A 126 15.71 -6.57 12.54
N THR A 127 16.04 -5.70 13.48
CA THR A 127 15.19 -5.41 14.65
C THR A 127 14.42 -4.13 14.40
N LEU A 128 13.10 -4.19 14.57
CA LEU A 128 12.18 -3.08 14.38
C LEU A 128 11.61 -2.69 15.74
N THR A 129 11.76 -1.42 16.10
CA THR A 129 11.30 -0.84 17.37
C THR A 129 10.16 0.15 17.12
N LYS A 130 9.32 0.40 18.12
CA LYS A 130 8.26 1.40 17.99
C LYS A 130 8.84 2.81 17.81
N GLU A 131 9.95 3.08 18.49
CA GLU A 131 10.65 4.36 18.48
C GLU A 131 11.13 4.73 17.08
N ASP A 132 11.70 3.77 16.34
CA ASP A 132 12.20 3.99 14.98
C ASP A 132 11.08 4.06 13.94
N ILE A 133 9.98 3.32 14.16
CA ILE A 133 8.86 3.19 13.21
C ILE A 133 7.82 4.31 13.36
N GLY A 134 7.58 4.75 14.59
CA GLY A 134 6.63 5.81 14.94
C GLY A 134 5.16 5.39 15.13
N THR A 135 4.79 4.15 14.84
CA THR A 135 3.42 3.63 15.05
C THR A 135 3.43 2.30 15.79
N ARG A 136 2.27 1.91 16.35
CA ARG A 136 2.14 0.68 17.14
C ARG A 136 2.22 -0.55 16.24
N TYR A 137 1.42 -0.58 15.18
CA TYR A 137 1.45 -1.71 14.24
C TYR A 137 2.37 -1.41 13.06
N ILE A 138 2.94 -2.48 12.53
CA ILE A 138 3.62 -2.47 11.24
C ILE A 138 3.11 -3.62 10.39
N PHE A 139 3.06 -3.38 9.09
CA PHE A 139 2.95 -4.41 8.07
C PHE A 139 4.33 -4.64 7.47
N VAL A 140 4.73 -5.91 7.40
CA VAL A 140 5.98 -6.32 6.76
C VAL A 140 5.65 -7.22 5.59
N ALA A 141 6.20 -6.91 4.42
CA ALA A 141 6.11 -7.75 3.23
C ALA A 141 7.50 -8.11 2.72
N VAL A 142 7.76 -9.41 2.61
CA VAL A 142 8.93 -9.95 1.90
C VAL A 142 8.48 -10.37 0.50
N ARG A 143 9.16 -9.88 -0.53
CA ARG A 143 8.92 -10.20 -1.93
C ARG A 143 10.10 -10.99 -2.47
N MET A 144 9.84 -12.13 -3.08
CA MET A 144 10.85 -12.97 -3.72
C MET A 144 10.48 -13.17 -5.18
N PHE A 145 11.42 -12.88 -6.09
CA PHE A 145 11.23 -13.16 -7.51
C PHE A 145 11.23 -14.67 -7.75
N PHE A 146 10.39 -15.11 -8.67
CA PHE A 146 10.29 -16.51 -9.06
C PHE A 146 9.93 -16.64 -10.54
N ASP A 147 10.34 -17.74 -11.16
CA ASP A 147 9.86 -18.15 -12.47
C ASP A 147 8.64 -19.06 -12.30
N PRO A 148 7.41 -18.58 -12.57
CA PRO A 148 6.21 -19.40 -12.42
C PRO A 148 6.07 -20.50 -13.49
N THR A 149 6.99 -20.61 -14.45
CA THR A 149 7.05 -21.74 -15.39
C THR A 149 8.00 -22.85 -14.96
N ASP A 150 8.82 -22.58 -13.95
CA ASP A 150 9.76 -23.54 -13.38
C ASP A 150 9.29 -23.97 -11.99
N ARG A 151 8.91 -25.24 -11.88
CA ARG A 151 8.45 -25.81 -10.61
C ARG A 151 9.59 -25.98 -9.60
N GLU A 152 10.81 -26.23 -10.07
CA GLU A 152 11.98 -26.34 -9.19
C GLU A 152 12.32 -24.97 -8.59
N ASP A 153 12.22 -23.91 -9.39
CA ASP A 153 12.35 -22.52 -8.90
C ASP A 153 11.31 -22.21 -7.81
N LEU A 154 10.07 -22.62 -8.02
CA LEU A 154 9.00 -22.44 -7.03
C LEU A 154 9.32 -23.13 -5.70
N GLU A 155 9.82 -24.36 -5.73
CA GLU A 155 10.22 -25.12 -4.53
C GLU A 155 11.41 -24.45 -3.81
N GLN A 156 12.36 -23.87 -4.56
CA GLN A 156 13.46 -23.08 -3.96
C GLN A 156 12.94 -21.84 -3.23
N VAL A 157 11.99 -21.11 -3.84
CA VAL A 157 11.38 -19.93 -3.20
C VAL A 157 10.58 -20.34 -1.98
N HIS A 158 9.90 -21.49 -1.99
CA HIS A 158 9.20 -22.00 -0.81
C HIS A 158 10.17 -22.28 0.35
N GLY A 159 11.32 -22.88 0.06
CA GLY A 159 12.38 -23.09 1.04
C GLY A 159 12.91 -21.78 1.63
N LEU A 160 13.06 -20.74 0.81
CA LEU A 160 13.44 -19.40 1.30
C LEU A 160 12.35 -18.78 2.18
N GLN A 161 11.09 -18.89 1.80
CA GLN A 161 9.96 -18.42 2.62
C GLN A 161 9.95 -19.11 4.00
N ASP A 162 10.15 -20.43 4.04
CA ASP A 162 10.20 -21.22 5.28
C ASP A 162 11.39 -20.88 6.17
N ALA A 163 12.49 -20.39 5.57
CA ALA A 163 13.68 -19.99 6.30
C ALA A 163 13.58 -18.60 6.95
N ILE A 164 12.53 -17.81 6.65
CA ILE A 164 12.30 -16.52 7.32
C ILE A 164 11.95 -16.77 8.79
N LYS A 165 12.71 -16.14 9.70
CA LYS A 165 12.48 -16.28 11.15
C LYS A 165 11.99 -14.98 11.76
N VAL A 166 11.10 -15.10 12.74
CA VAL A 166 10.58 -13.99 13.54
C VAL A 166 10.86 -14.29 15.01
N SER A 167 11.30 -13.28 15.74
CA SER A 167 11.43 -13.32 17.20
C SER A 167 10.82 -12.06 17.80
N GLN A 168 9.80 -12.25 18.63
CA GLN A 168 9.18 -11.21 19.45
C GLN A 168 8.78 -11.84 20.78
N ALA A 169 8.96 -11.14 21.90
CA ALA A 169 8.71 -11.70 23.23
C ALA A 169 7.26 -12.19 23.40
N LYS A 170 6.31 -11.45 22.82
CA LYS A 170 4.89 -11.79 22.77
C LYS A 170 4.28 -11.11 21.53
N PRO A 171 3.27 -11.72 20.88
CA PRO A 171 2.67 -11.17 19.67
C PRO A 171 1.80 -9.92 19.90
N GLY A 172 1.33 -9.68 21.12
CA GLY A 172 0.43 -8.55 21.43
C GLY A 172 -1.02 -8.81 21.04
N ALA A 173 -1.72 -7.75 20.65
CA ALA A 173 -3.11 -7.84 20.17
C ALA A 173 -3.38 -6.80 19.08
N PHE A 174 -4.15 -7.16 18.07
CA PHE A 174 -4.59 -6.23 17.03
C PHE A 174 -5.93 -5.61 17.42
N ALA A 175 -5.90 -4.31 17.73
CA ALA A 175 -7.07 -3.51 18.06
C ALA A 175 -6.96 -2.15 17.37
N VAL A 176 -7.93 -1.86 16.50
CA VAL A 176 -8.05 -0.65 15.69
C VAL A 176 -9.48 -0.10 15.80
N PRO A 177 -9.72 1.20 15.53
CA PRO A 177 -11.06 1.75 15.56
C PRO A 177 -12.03 1.00 14.62
N LYS A 178 -13.32 0.95 15.00
CA LYS A 178 -14.38 0.50 14.09
C LYS A 178 -14.61 1.59 13.05
N TRP A 179 -13.93 1.53 11.91
CA TRP A 179 -14.09 2.49 10.82
C TRP A 179 -15.40 2.31 10.07
N ASP A 180 -16.10 3.42 9.80
CA ASP A 180 -17.29 3.41 8.96
C ASP A 180 -16.94 3.10 7.50
N GLN A 181 -17.30 1.91 7.06
CA GLN A 181 -16.89 1.39 5.74
C GLN A 181 -17.50 2.19 4.58
N ALA A 182 -18.68 2.79 4.77
CA ALA A 182 -19.34 3.58 3.73
C ALA A 182 -18.57 4.89 3.44
N SER A 183 -18.23 5.65 4.48
CA SER A 183 -17.40 6.85 4.36
C SER A 183 -15.97 6.54 3.91
N GLN A 184 -15.39 5.42 4.37
CA GLN A 184 -14.08 4.95 3.90
C GLN A 184 -14.09 4.66 2.40
N LYS A 185 -15.08 3.92 1.91
CA LYS A 185 -15.23 3.65 0.47
C LYS A 185 -15.43 4.94 -0.31
N LYS A 186 -16.28 5.85 0.17
CA LYS A 186 -16.50 7.16 -0.47
C LYS A 186 -15.19 7.94 -0.64
N MET A 187 -14.34 7.97 0.39
CA MET A 187 -13.03 8.62 0.30
C MET A 187 -12.10 7.93 -0.69
N ARG A 188 -12.05 6.59 -0.69
CA ARG A 188 -11.25 5.82 -1.65
C ARG A 188 -11.68 6.09 -3.10
N ASP A 189 -12.97 6.07 -3.38
CA ASP A 189 -13.52 6.32 -4.71
C ASP A 189 -13.15 7.74 -5.20
N ALA A 190 -13.26 8.75 -4.32
CA ALA A 190 -12.87 10.12 -4.65
C ALA A 190 -11.36 10.26 -4.90
N LEU A 191 -10.52 9.61 -4.09
CA LEU A 191 -9.08 9.59 -4.27
C LEU A 191 -8.66 8.81 -5.52
N ALA A 192 -9.42 7.80 -5.93
CA ALA A 192 -9.20 7.10 -7.19
C ALA A 192 -9.44 8.01 -8.42
N VAL A 193 -10.43 8.91 -8.36
CA VAL A 193 -10.63 9.94 -9.41
C VAL A 193 -9.41 10.85 -9.50
N LEU A 194 -8.89 11.35 -8.37
CA LEU A 194 -7.64 12.12 -8.37
C LEU A 194 -6.45 11.28 -8.87
N GLY A 195 -6.38 10.01 -8.46
CA GLY A 195 -5.35 9.07 -8.89
C GLY A 195 -5.34 8.80 -10.39
N SER A 196 -6.46 8.95 -11.10
CA SER A 196 -6.46 8.85 -12.56
C SER A 196 -5.76 10.01 -13.28
N THR A 197 -5.42 11.08 -12.54
CA THR A 197 -4.77 12.28 -13.10
C THR A 197 -3.26 12.33 -12.86
N ILE A 198 -2.72 11.51 -11.95
CA ILE A 198 -1.28 11.49 -11.70
C ILE A 198 -0.56 10.64 -12.77
N PRO A 199 0.58 11.11 -13.31
CA PRO A 199 1.27 10.40 -14.39
C PRO A 199 2.02 9.14 -13.92
N ASN A 200 2.33 9.04 -12.63
CA ASN A 200 3.04 7.95 -11.99
C ASN A 200 2.92 8.06 -10.46
N TYR A 201 3.43 7.06 -9.74
CA TYR A 201 3.47 7.01 -8.28
C TYR A 201 4.77 7.57 -7.67
N ASN A 202 5.52 8.40 -8.40
CA ASN A 202 6.73 8.99 -7.83
C ASN A 202 6.35 9.84 -6.62
N GLN A 203 7.12 9.67 -5.54
CA GLN A 203 6.91 10.33 -4.24
C GLN A 203 5.57 9.98 -3.55
N SER A 204 4.82 8.97 -4.01
CA SER A 204 3.65 8.45 -3.29
C SER A 204 4.02 7.55 -2.11
N PHE A 205 5.15 6.85 -2.20
CA PHE A 205 5.61 5.88 -1.21
C PHE A 205 7.03 6.19 -0.78
N GLY A 206 7.30 6.11 0.53
CA GLY A 206 8.58 6.49 1.10
C GLY A 206 8.49 6.77 2.60
N PRO A 207 9.61 7.14 3.22
CA PRO A 207 9.62 7.53 4.62
C PRO A 207 8.90 8.88 4.81
N LYS A 208 8.49 9.16 6.05
CA LYS A 208 7.90 10.44 6.42
C LYS A 208 8.87 11.58 6.08
N GLY A 209 8.36 12.63 5.41
CA GLY A 209 9.16 13.75 4.92
C GLY A 209 9.86 13.49 3.57
N GLY A 210 9.84 12.26 3.05
CA GLY A 210 10.39 11.89 1.73
C GLY A 210 9.33 11.71 0.64
N VAL A 211 8.07 12.01 0.93
CA VAL A 211 6.92 11.86 0.04
C VAL A 211 6.21 13.19 -0.18
N ASP A 212 5.53 13.35 -1.31
CA ASP A 212 4.57 14.44 -1.47
C ASP A 212 3.26 14.05 -0.74
N PRO A 213 2.73 14.90 0.17
CA PRO A 213 1.57 14.53 0.98
C PRO A 213 0.31 14.20 0.18
N ILE A 214 0.09 14.85 -0.97
CA ILE A 214 -1.08 14.60 -1.83
C ILE A 214 -0.89 13.28 -2.57
N HIS A 215 0.30 13.07 -3.16
CA HIS A 215 0.65 11.81 -3.82
C HIS A 215 0.62 10.63 -2.86
N HIS A 216 1.01 10.85 -1.60
CA HIS A 216 0.96 9.84 -0.54
C HIS A 216 -0.48 9.46 -0.18
N LEU A 217 -1.35 10.45 0.00
CA LEU A 217 -2.78 10.20 0.23
C LEU A 217 -3.43 9.43 -0.94
N ILE A 218 -3.17 9.86 -2.17
CA ILE A 218 -3.66 9.18 -3.39
C ILE A 218 -3.08 7.77 -3.52
N GLY A 219 -1.77 7.60 -3.27
CA GLY A 219 -1.08 6.32 -3.29
C GLY A 219 -1.64 5.33 -2.27
N THR A 220 -2.02 5.82 -1.09
CA THR A 220 -2.68 5.02 -0.05
C THR A 220 -4.00 4.43 -0.52
N ALA A 221 -4.80 5.20 -1.26
CA ALA A 221 -6.07 4.72 -1.80
C ALA A 221 -5.92 3.77 -3.00
N THR A 222 -4.90 3.97 -3.84
CA THR A 222 -4.83 3.37 -5.18
C THR A 222 -3.69 2.38 -5.39
N GLY A 223 -2.81 2.21 -4.41
CA GLY A 223 -1.65 1.32 -4.51
C GLY A 223 -1.03 1.01 -3.14
N TRP A 224 -1.86 0.65 -2.15
CA TRP A 224 -1.40 0.37 -0.79
C TRP A 224 -0.27 -0.67 -0.76
N GLY A 225 0.79 -0.39 -0.01
CA GLY A 225 1.99 -1.22 0.04
C GLY A 225 2.93 -1.06 -1.17
N GLY A 226 2.79 0.00 -1.96
CA GLY A 226 3.71 0.33 -3.05
C GLY A 226 5.14 0.61 -2.56
N ASN A 227 6.15 0.30 -3.38
CA ASN A 227 7.54 0.60 -3.06
C ASN A 227 7.90 2.07 -3.36
N PRO A 228 8.88 2.66 -2.66
CA PRO A 228 9.46 3.94 -3.03
C PRO A 228 10.03 3.91 -4.45
N SER A 229 10.05 5.06 -5.14
CA SER A 229 10.46 5.13 -6.56
C SER A 229 11.91 4.73 -6.82
N LYS A 230 12.80 4.81 -5.80
CA LYS A 230 14.17 4.31 -5.89
C LYS A 230 14.25 2.78 -5.95
N ASP A 231 13.21 2.09 -5.50
CA ASP A 231 13.13 0.63 -5.36
C ASP A 231 12.24 0.01 -6.45
N ALA A 232 11.17 0.68 -6.86
CA ALA A 232 10.36 0.31 -8.03
C ALA A 232 9.66 1.52 -8.66
N ILE A 233 9.68 1.60 -9.99
CA ILE A 233 8.96 2.63 -10.75
C ILE A 233 7.71 2.01 -11.36
N TYR A 234 6.55 2.61 -11.08
CA TYR A 234 5.26 2.20 -11.61
C TYR A 234 4.79 3.19 -12.68
N LEU A 235 4.86 2.78 -13.94
CA LEU A 235 4.34 3.53 -15.07
C LEU A 235 2.96 2.95 -15.41
N GLY A 236 1.92 3.74 -15.14
CA GLY A 236 0.53 3.36 -15.39
C GLY A 236 -0.10 4.21 -16.49
N GLY A 237 -1.22 3.74 -17.02
CA GLY A 237 -2.03 4.51 -17.96
C GLY A 237 -3.20 3.69 -18.49
N VAL A 238 -4.17 4.38 -19.07
CA VAL A 238 -5.23 3.76 -19.87
C VAL A 238 -4.86 3.93 -21.33
N ILE A 239 -4.91 2.85 -22.11
CA ILE A 239 -4.65 2.90 -23.53
C ILE A 239 -5.87 3.47 -24.29
N PRO A 240 -5.69 4.29 -25.35
CA PRO A 240 -6.81 4.70 -26.20
C PRO A 240 -7.48 3.48 -26.82
N GLN A 241 -8.81 3.46 -27.02
CA GLN A 241 -9.55 2.33 -27.60
C GLN A 241 -9.47 1.01 -26.79
N ASN A 242 -9.46 1.11 -25.45
CA ASN A 242 -9.45 -0.02 -24.50
C ASN A 242 -10.75 -0.86 -24.52
N ASP A 243 -11.08 -1.48 -25.65
CA ASP A 243 -12.32 -2.22 -25.92
C ASP A 243 -12.18 -3.75 -25.80
N GLY A 244 -11.00 -4.23 -25.42
CA GLY A 244 -10.67 -5.65 -25.33
C GLY A 244 -10.58 -6.38 -26.68
N LYS A 245 -10.68 -5.66 -27.80
CA LYS A 245 -10.63 -6.20 -29.17
C LYS A 245 -9.46 -5.66 -29.97
N THR A 246 -9.11 -4.40 -29.72
CA THR A 246 -8.00 -3.72 -30.39
C THR A 246 -6.68 -4.33 -29.95
N VAL A 247 -5.87 -4.74 -30.93
CA VAL A 247 -4.55 -5.34 -30.68
C VAL A 247 -3.50 -4.24 -30.57
N TYR A 248 -2.78 -4.21 -29.46
CA TYR A 248 -1.66 -3.29 -29.25
C TYR A 248 -0.33 -4.02 -29.36
N ARG A 249 0.68 -3.32 -29.85
CA ARG A 249 2.07 -3.78 -29.84
C ARG A 249 2.91 -2.80 -29.04
N LEU A 250 3.55 -3.30 -27.99
CA LEU A 250 4.55 -2.57 -27.23
C LEU A 250 5.95 -2.92 -27.77
N LYS A 251 6.75 -1.91 -28.11
CA LYS A 251 8.17 -2.07 -28.41
C LYS A 251 8.97 -1.50 -27.25
N VAL A 252 9.62 -2.37 -26.49
CA VAL A 252 10.43 -1.99 -25.33
C VAL A 252 11.90 -1.97 -25.74
N GLY A 253 12.60 -0.88 -25.42
CA GLY A 253 14.04 -0.79 -25.57
C GLY A 253 14.78 -1.41 -24.38
N HIS A 254 16.02 -0.97 -24.15
CA HIS A 254 16.73 -1.30 -22.92
C HIS A 254 16.02 -0.66 -21.71
N VAL A 255 15.69 -1.46 -20.69
CA VAL A 255 15.10 -1.00 -19.44
C VAL A 255 16.20 -1.02 -18.36
N PRO A 256 16.61 0.13 -17.81
CA PRO A 256 17.73 0.21 -16.87
C PRO A 256 17.30 -0.21 -15.46
N VAL A 257 17.16 -1.51 -15.23
CA VAL A 257 16.82 -2.10 -13.92
C VAL A 257 17.97 -2.97 -13.41
N ASN A 258 18.15 -2.98 -12.09
CA ASN A 258 19.14 -3.83 -11.44
C ASN A 258 18.65 -5.28 -11.25
N SER A 259 17.34 -5.53 -11.34
CA SER A 259 16.76 -6.85 -11.05
C SER A 259 15.82 -7.33 -12.14
N PHE A 260 14.64 -6.71 -12.31
CA PHE A 260 13.68 -7.13 -13.33
C PHE A 260 12.71 -5.99 -13.71
N TRP A 261 11.98 -6.20 -14.80
CA TRP A 261 10.85 -5.38 -15.22
C TRP A 261 9.74 -6.28 -15.77
N SER A 262 8.50 -5.81 -15.77
CA SER A 262 7.35 -6.56 -16.30
C SER A 262 6.25 -5.61 -16.78
N VAL A 263 5.24 -6.17 -17.45
CA VAL A 263 4.02 -5.46 -17.86
C VAL A 263 2.83 -6.26 -17.38
N SER A 264 1.92 -5.61 -16.68
CA SER A 264 0.68 -6.20 -16.16
C SER A 264 -0.54 -5.42 -16.65
N VAL A 265 -1.63 -6.13 -16.94
CA VAL A 265 -2.91 -5.54 -17.36
C VAL A 265 -3.97 -5.85 -16.31
N TYR A 266 -4.69 -4.81 -15.90
CA TYR A 266 -5.75 -4.88 -14.88
C TYR A 266 -7.08 -4.37 -15.47
N ASN A 267 -8.19 -4.76 -14.86
CA ASN A 267 -9.51 -4.16 -15.14
C ASN A 267 -9.61 -2.73 -14.58
N ALA A 268 -10.75 -2.07 -14.82
CA ALA A 268 -10.99 -0.69 -14.37
C ALA A 268 -10.89 -0.52 -12.84
N ASP A 269 -11.17 -1.58 -12.08
CA ASP A 269 -11.10 -1.59 -10.61
C ASP A 269 -9.68 -1.90 -10.09
N GLY A 270 -8.71 -2.15 -10.98
CA GLY A 270 -7.30 -2.39 -10.63
C GLY A 270 -6.98 -3.85 -10.26
N TYR A 271 -7.79 -4.81 -10.70
CA TYR A 271 -7.60 -6.24 -10.45
C TYR A 271 -7.34 -7.03 -11.74
N PHE A 272 -6.61 -8.14 -11.64
CA PHE A 272 -6.49 -9.08 -12.76
C PHE A 272 -7.86 -9.66 -13.12
N GLN A 273 -8.09 -9.86 -14.41
CA GLN A 273 -9.29 -10.52 -14.93
C GLN A 273 -8.89 -11.81 -15.64
N LYS A 274 -9.74 -12.84 -15.53
CA LYS A 274 -9.51 -14.11 -16.22
C LYS A 274 -9.56 -13.87 -17.74
N THR A 275 -8.45 -14.15 -18.42
CA THR A 275 -8.37 -14.10 -19.88
C THR A 275 -8.50 -15.51 -20.44
N HIS A 276 -9.12 -15.64 -21.63
CA HIS A 276 -9.13 -16.88 -22.42
C HIS A 276 -7.84 -17.06 -23.25
N MET A 277 -6.92 -16.10 -23.17
CA MET A 277 -5.66 -16.10 -23.90
C MET A 277 -4.53 -16.49 -22.96
N THR A 278 -3.68 -17.40 -23.44
CA THR A 278 -2.38 -17.71 -22.85
C THR A 278 -1.60 -16.39 -22.66
N PRO A 279 -1.03 -16.13 -21.47
CA PRO A 279 -0.26 -14.91 -21.25
C PRO A 279 0.86 -14.77 -22.29
N ILE A 280 0.96 -13.60 -22.93
CA ILE A 280 2.16 -13.24 -23.69
C ILE A 280 3.24 -12.98 -22.64
N ARG A 281 4.32 -13.76 -22.69
CA ARG A 281 5.53 -13.55 -21.91
C ARG A 281 6.68 -13.34 -22.88
#